data_AF-A0A0R2HDY9-F1
#
_entry.id   AF-A0A0R2HDY9-F1
#
_cell.length_a   1.000
_cell.length_b   1.000
_cell.length_c   1.000
_cell.angle_alpha   90.00
_cell.angle_beta   90.00
_cell.angle_gamma   90.00
#
_symmetry.space_group_name_H-M   'P 1'
#
loop_
_entity.id
_entity.type
_entity.pdbx_description
1 polymer ?
#
loop_
_entity_poly.entity_id
_entity_poly.type
_entity_poly.pdbx_seq_one_letter_code
_entity_poly.pdbx_strand_id
1 'polypeptide(L)'
;MEGFFTNIESKKYIEWHFSFQCFLSFVGAISIRNRGEVKMTTIIIIVLAAYIVIAVFRTRLLHEVLNSLHLENINKILTKCDDKVVVKSRQALSNYSDLKYFKDNDCFEQVKSISDEKLFIQNKLMSFLQDNDFKTRKLYKYVEKRLNKYIKLADGYCVQVTYITSAGNNKGQRTIFIPNSRIKEIYNHPEYLMTKGEFNKFKKQKDKEKLENKKHSFYDKVNSIIDFANNSKDELIVKSKARMLDDLVQRLFDRTINNIQKIKKLDSDEWNMFNNFIADIDSQVRKIVEDDKRISDYYASEDFVKIKETCNLLTQSRKEFNEYIDEKAQSISQLFGTRVVRNETKNEDTYNYVRAYKKSITPFTAEVSSSVFSSAENNPMGYIIKYFYPNKSQYKEQIYKLKLLIEELETLKEAKVIIDNYKKDYDQYIQDVPKFIIENDEDGFYSRLGLTIVDEAILNVEYKFTYTSNGGMAQRSFTVPMNEENIIELIHGLESKLTKAALAKEQRAMMTTKLRNHIKERDNYTCCNCGNSTHKEPNLLLEIDHIIPVSKGGLTQENNLQTLCWKCNRSKGSKLI
;
A
#
# COMPACT_ATOMS: atom_id res chain seq x y z
N MET A 1 6.04 -41.47 -43.86
CA MET A 1 5.53 -42.27 -44.99
C MET A 1 5.29 -41.35 -46.18
N GLU A 2 6.38 -40.74 -46.63
CA GLU A 2 6.46 -40.07 -47.93
C GLU A 2 6.74 -41.18 -48.96
N GLY A 3 5.84 -41.39 -49.91
CA GLY A 3 6.05 -42.43 -50.93
C GLY A 3 4.82 -43.20 -51.44
N PHE A 4 3.59 -42.83 -51.07
CA PHE A 4 2.38 -43.57 -51.53
C PHE A 4 1.26 -42.72 -52.17
N PHE A 5 1.41 -41.40 -52.30
CA PHE A 5 0.34 -40.53 -52.83
C PHE A 5 0.58 -39.96 -54.24
N THR A 6 1.71 -40.23 -54.88
CA THR A 6 2.02 -39.69 -56.23
C THR A 6 1.48 -40.51 -57.40
N ASN A 7 0.74 -41.60 -57.15
CA ASN A 7 0.31 -42.54 -58.21
C ASN A 7 -1.20 -42.65 -58.43
N ILE A 8 -2.01 -41.83 -57.74
CA ILE A 8 -3.49 -41.83 -57.88
C ILE A 8 -3.99 -40.67 -58.75
N GLU A 9 -3.29 -39.53 -58.77
CA GLU A 9 -3.66 -38.38 -59.61
C GLU A 9 -3.32 -38.57 -61.10
N SER A 10 -2.22 -39.27 -61.41
CA SER A 10 -1.83 -39.58 -62.80
C SER A 10 -2.78 -40.58 -63.46
N LYS A 11 -3.25 -41.60 -62.74
CA LYS A 11 -4.23 -42.58 -63.24
C LYS A 11 -5.60 -41.97 -63.53
N LYS A 12 -6.08 -41.05 -62.67
CA LYS A 12 -7.33 -40.31 -62.94
C LYS A 12 -7.18 -39.29 -64.08
N TYR A 13 -6.01 -38.70 -64.28
CA TYR A 13 -5.77 -37.83 -65.45
C TYR A 13 -5.80 -38.60 -66.77
N ILE A 14 -5.26 -39.82 -66.80
CA ILE A 14 -5.21 -40.68 -68.00
C ILE A 14 -6.59 -41.25 -68.35
N GLU A 15 -7.39 -41.69 -67.37
CA GLU A 15 -8.76 -42.19 -67.61
C GLU A 15 -9.73 -41.11 -68.13
N TRP A 16 -9.53 -39.84 -67.76
CA TRP A 16 -10.38 -38.73 -68.20
C TRP A 16 -9.93 -38.08 -69.51
N HIS A 17 -8.63 -38.10 -69.84
CA HIS A 17 -8.16 -37.79 -71.19
C HIS A 17 -8.76 -38.77 -72.20
N PHE A 18 -8.84 -40.05 -71.84
CA PHE A 18 -9.50 -41.08 -72.64
C PHE A 18 -11.00 -40.78 -72.85
N SER A 19 -11.68 -40.28 -71.80
CA SER A 19 -13.10 -39.92 -71.86
C SER A 19 -13.38 -38.65 -72.71
N PHE A 20 -12.46 -37.68 -72.72
CA PHE A 20 -12.54 -36.48 -73.58
C PHE A 20 -12.21 -36.78 -75.05
N GLN A 21 -11.22 -37.65 -75.30
CA GLN A 21 -10.92 -38.18 -76.63
C GLN A 21 -12.11 -39.00 -77.16
N CYS A 22 -12.76 -39.79 -76.31
CA CYS A 22 -13.98 -40.53 -76.64
C CYS A 22 -15.17 -39.59 -76.91
N PHE A 23 -15.34 -38.48 -76.18
CA PHE A 23 -16.40 -37.51 -76.44
C PHE A 23 -16.17 -36.72 -77.74
N LEU A 24 -14.93 -36.28 -78.01
CA LEU A 24 -14.57 -35.66 -79.29
C LEU A 24 -14.71 -36.64 -80.46
N SER A 25 -14.39 -37.91 -80.25
CA SER A 25 -14.59 -38.99 -81.23
C SER A 25 -16.09 -39.30 -81.43
N PHE A 26 -16.91 -39.19 -80.40
CA PHE A 26 -18.36 -39.38 -80.47
C PHE A 26 -19.07 -38.21 -81.17
N VAL A 27 -18.66 -36.97 -80.88
CA VAL A 27 -19.12 -35.76 -81.58
C VAL A 27 -18.63 -35.75 -83.03
N GLY A 28 -17.39 -36.19 -83.28
CA GLY A 28 -16.84 -36.40 -84.62
C GLY A 28 -17.58 -37.50 -85.40
N ALA A 29 -17.93 -38.61 -84.76
CA ALA A 29 -18.69 -39.70 -85.37
C ALA A 29 -20.14 -39.32 -85.71
N ILE A 30 -20.78 -38.48 -84.89
CA ILE A 30 -22.11 -37.92 -85.19
C ILE A 30 -22.05 -36.93 -86.38
N SER A 31 -20.95 -36.17 -86.51
CA SER A 31 -20.76 -35.22 -87.63
C SER A 31 -20.36 -35.91 -88.94
N ILE A 32 -19.68 -37.06 -88.91
CA ILE A 32 -19.22 -37.76 -90.13
C ILE A 32 -20.33 -38.65 -90.71
N ARG A 33 -21.29 -39.12 -89.90
CA ARG A 33 -22.35 -40.03 -90.34
C ARG A 33 -23.56 -39.35 -90.99
N ASN A 34 -23.75 -38.04 -90.82
CA ASN A 34 -24.82 -37.25 -91.45
C ASN A 34 -24.25 -36.17 -92.38
N ARG A 35 -23.79 -36.57 -93.57
CA ARG A 35 -23.69 -35.63 -94.71
C ARG A 35 -25.09 -35.43 -95.28
N GLY A 36 -25.85 -34.52 -94.68
CA GLY A 36 -27.20 -34.14 -95.11
C GLY A 36 -28.09 -33.78 -93.92
N GLU A 37 -28.37 -32.49 -93.74
CA GLU A 37 -29.24 -31.87 -92.72
C GLU A 37 -28.89 -32.13 -91.24
N VAL A 38 -28.21 -31.15 -90.62
CA VAL A 38 -28.10 -31.06 -89.16
C VAL A 38 -29.48 -30.73 -88.58
N LYS A 39 -30.17 -31.74 -88.02
CA LYS A 39 -31.47 -31.57 -87.37
C LYS A 39 -31.33 -30.65 -86.14
N MET A 40 -32.26 -29.71 -85.96
CA MET A 40 -32.31 -28.77 -84.82
C MET A 40 -32.15 -29.45 -83.45
N THR A 41 -32.63 -30.68 -83.31
CA THR A 41 -32.49 -31.50 -82.10
C THR A 41 -31.04 -31.84 -81.77
N THR A 42 -30.19 -32.09 -82.77
CA THR A 42 -28.76 -32.37 -82.60
C THR A 42 -28.01 -31.13 -82.12
N ILE A 43 -28.37 -29.95 -82.63
CA ILE A 43 -27.81 -28.66 -82.19
C ILE A 43 -28.17 -28.40 -80.72
N ILE A 44 -29.43 -28.61 -80.33
CA ILE A 44 -29.89 -28.44 -78.95
C ILE A 44 -29.13 -29.36 -77.98
N ILE A 45 -28.91 -30.62 -78.35
CA ILE A 45 -28.15 -31.58 -77.52
C ILE A 45 -26.69 -31.14 -77.36
N ILE A 46 -26.04 -30.65 -78.43
CA ILE A 46 -24.66 -30.16 -78.38
C ILE A 46 -24.57 -28.91 -77.48
N VAL A 47 -25.53 -27.98 -77.59
CA VAL A 47 -25.58 -26.78 -76.75
C VAL A 47 -25.81 -27.14 -75.28
N LEU A 48 -26.70 -28.09 -74.99
CA LEU A 48 -26.93 -28.60 -73.63
C LEU A 48 -25.70 -29.30 -73.06
N ALA A 49 -25.03 -30.14 -73.84
CA ALA A 49 -23.80 -30.80 -73.43
C ALA A 49 -22.67 -29.79 -73.18
N ALA A 50 -22.49 -28.80 -74.07
CA ALA A 50 -21.53 -27.72 -73.88
C ALA A 50 -21.84 -26.89 -72.62
N TYR A 51 -23.12 -26.61 -72.34
CA TYR A 51 -23.54 -25.92 -71.13
C TYR A 51 -23.21 -26.72 -69.86
N ILE A 52 -23.47 -28.02 -69.84
CA ILE A 52 -23.15 -28.92 -68.73
C ILE A 52 -21.63 -28.96 -68.50
N VAL A 53 -20.85 -29.12 -69.58
CA VAL A 53 -19.39 -29.14 -69.52
C VAL A 53 -18.85 -27.82 -68.94
N ILE A 54 -19.33 -26.67 -69.42
CA ILE A 54 -18.95 -25.35 -68.88
C ILE A 54 -19.35 -25.22 -67.40
N ALA A 55 -20.52 -25.73 -67.00
CA ALA A 55 -20.96 -25.72 -65.61
C ALA A 55 -20.05 -26.54 -64.70
N VAL A 56 -19.60 -27.73 -65.15
CA VAL A 56 -18.66 -28.59 -64.41
C VAL A 56 -17.28 -27.92 -64.29
N PHE A 57 -16.76 -27.32 -65.37
CA PHE A 57 -15.48 -26.59 -65.29
C PHE A 57 -15.55 -25.38 -64.36
N ARG A 58 -16.68 -24.68 -64.33
CA ARG A 58 -16.92 -23.55 -63.40
C ARG A 58 -16.89 -23.98 -61.93
N THR A 59 -17.57 -25.07 -61.59
CA THR A 59 -17.61 -25.58 -60.20
C THR A 59 -16.26 -26.13 -59.78
N ARG A 60 -15.56 -26.83 -60.68
CA ARG A 60 -14.21 -27.34 -60.42
C ARG A 60 -13.21 -26.21 -60.17
N LEU A 61 -13.18 -25.19 -61.03
CA LEU A 61 -12.27 -24.05 -60.86
C LEU A 61 -12.54 -23.29 -59.57
N LEU A 62 -13.82 -23.12 -59.19
CA LEU A 62 -14.19 -22.52 -57.90
C LEU A 62 -13.69 -23.37 -56.72
N HIS A 63 -13.83 -24.70 -56.80
CA HIS A 63 -13.35 -25.60 -55.75
C HIS A 63 -11.82 -25.56 -55.61
N GLU A 64 -11.08 -25.58 -56.72
CA GLU A 64 -9.61 -25.44 -56.70
C GLU A 64 -9.16 -24.15 -56.01
N VAL A 65 -9.82 -23.02 -56.32
CA VAL A 65 -9.54 -21.72 -55.69
C VAL A 65 -9.90 -21.71 -54.19
N LEU A 66 -11.02 -22.32 -53.81
CA LEU A 66 -11.39 -22.41 -52.39
C LEU A 66 -10.44 -23.32 -51.62
N ASN A 67 -9.97 -24.43 -52.21
CA ASN A 67 -8.99 -25.32 -51.59
C ASN A 67 -7.63 -24.65 -51.43
N SER A 68 -7.15 -23.88 -52.42
CA SER A 68 -5.90 -23.11 -52.28
C SER A 68 -5.97 -22.05 -51.19
N LEU A 69 -7.18 -21.59 -50.85
CA LEU A 69 -7.42 -20.67 -49.74
C LEU A 69 -7.77 -21.39 -48.43
N HIS A 70 -7.78 -22.72 -48.38
CA HIS A 70 -8.26 -23.50 -47.23
C HIS A 70 -9.68 -23.12 -46.78
N LEU A 71 -10.58 -22.86 -47.73
CA LEU A 71 -11.96 -22.42 -47.53
C LEU A 71 -12.99 -23.43 -48.11
N GLU A 72 -12.72 -24.72 -48.03
CA GLU A 72 -13.55 -25.78 -48.63
C GLU A 72 -14.98 -25.76 -48.07
N ASN A 73 -15.11 -25.43 -46.78
CA ASN A 73 -16.39 -25.39 -46.05
C ASN A 73 -17.06 -24.01 -46.06
N ILE A 74 -16.64 -23.09 -46.93
CA ILE A 74 -17.14 -21.69 -46.95
C ILE A 74 -18.67 -21.60 -47.04
N ASN A 75 -19.33 -22.52 -47.74
CA ASN A 75 -20.79 -22.52 -47.87
C ASN A 75 -21.53 -22.93 -46.58
N LYS A 76 -20.85 -23.63 -45.66
CA LYS A 76 -21.39 -23.96 -44.34
C LYS A 76 -21.27 -22.79 -43.37
N ILE A 77 -20.21 -21.99 -43.51
CA ILE A 77 -19.91 -20.82 -42.67
C ILE A 77 -20.69 -19.60 -43.14
N LEU A 78 -20.72 -19.34 -44.46
CA LEU A 78 -21.42 -18.21 -45.07
C LEU A 78 -22.82 -18.61 -45.51
N THR A 79 -23.72 -18.76 -44.54
CA THR A 79 -25.14 -18.99 -44.79
C THR A 79 -25.86 -17.67 -45.15
N LYS A 80 -27.09 -17.79 -45.64
CA LYS A 80 -27.94 -16.61 -45.93
C LYS A 80 -28.37 -15.89 -44.65
N CYS A 81 -28.56 -16.64 -43.57
CA CYS A 81 -28.94 -16.16 -42.25
C CYS A 81 -28.18 -16.98 -41.21
N ASP A 82 -27.54 -16.31 -40.27
CA ASP A 82 -26.75 -16.91 -39.19
C ASP A 82 -27.63 -17.38 -38.04
N ASP A 83 -28.73 -16.65 -37.79
CA ASP A 83 -29.67 -16.98 -36.72
C ASP A 83 -31.14 -16.74 -37.13
N LYS A 84 -32.06 -17.33 -36.37
CA LYS A 84 -33.51 -17.27 -36.59
C LYS A 84 -34.25 -17.01 -35.28
N VAL A 85 -35.03 -15.93 -35.23
CA VAL A 85 -35.83 -15.54 -34.06
C VAL A 85 -37.32 -15.50 -34.42
N VAL A 86 -38.17 -15.95 -33.49
CA VAL A 86 -39.64 -15.90 -33.64
C VAL A 86 -40.22 -14.82 -32.73
N VAL A 87 -41.04 -13.93 -33.30
CA VAL A 87 -41.71 -12.85 -32.57
C VAL A 87 -43.22 -13.09 -32.45
N LYS A 88 -43.84 -12.51 -31.42
CA LYS A 88 -45.22 -12.80 -31.02
C LYS A 88 -46.29 -12.02 -31.80
N SER A 89 -45.93 -10.97 -32.54
CA SER A 89 -46.88 -10.15 -33.30
C SER A 89 -46.27 -9.55 -34.57
N ARG A 90 -47.14 -9.16 -35.51
CA ARG A 90 -46.71 -8.45 -36.74
C ARG A 90 -46.06 -7.10 -36.44
N GLN A 91 -46.55 -6.41 -35.41
CA GLN A 91 -45.95 -5.16 -34.94
C GLN A 91 -44.57 -5.38 -34.32
N ALA A 92 -44.37 -6.49 -33.60
CA ALA A 92 -43.06 -6.86 -33.07
C ALA A 92 -42.06 -7.15 -34.20
N LEU A 93 -42.52 -7.77 -35.30
CA LEU A 93 -41.70 -8.03 -36.48
C LEU A 93 -41.22 -6.73 -37.16
N SER A 94 -42.10 -5.74 -37.31
CA SER A 94 -41.73 -4.45 -37.92
C SER A 94 -40.76 -3.67 -37.06
N ASN A 95 -40.89 -3.74 -35.73
CA ASN A 95 -40.11 -2.94 -34.79
C ASN A 95 -38.89 -3.68 -34.23
N TYR A 96 -38.63 -4.92 -34.65
CA TYR A 96 -37.45 -5.68 -34.21
C TYR A 96 -36.18 -5.07 -34.81
N SER A 97 -35.27 -4.61 -33.96
CA SER A 97 -33.98 -4.01 -34.31
C SER A 97 -32.81 -4.93 -33.93
N ASP A 98 -31.62 -4.59 -34.39
CA ASP A 98 -30.34 -5.19 -33.99
C ASP A 98 -30.14 -5.12 -32.46
N LEU A 99 -30.34 -3.94 -31.85
CA LEU A 99 -30.23 -3.76 -30.40
C LEU A 99 -31.25 -4.60 -29.63
N LYS A 100 -32.48 -4.74 -30.17
CA LYS A 100 -33.51 -5.59 -29.56
C LYS A 100 -33.13 -7.06 -29.64
N TYR A 101 -32.57 -7.51 -30.76
CA TYR A 101 -32.04 -8.86 -30.90
C TYR A 101 -30.98 -9.18 -29.85
N PHE A 102 -29.98 -8.30 -29.67
CA PHE A 102 -28.94 -8.50 -28.65
C PHE A 102 -29.52 -8.52 -27.22
N LYS A 103 -30.47 -7.62 -26.90
CA LYS A 103 -31.10 -7.55 -25.57
C LYS A 103 -31.96 -8.78 -25.25
N ASP A 104 -32.70 -9.29 -26.22
CA ASP A 104 -33.63 -10.40 -25.99
C ASP A 104 -32.93 -11.77 -25.90
N ASN A 105 -31.72 -11.92 -26.49
CA ASN A 105 -31.07 -13.22 -26.69
C ASN A 105 -29.71 -13.39 -26.00
N ASP A 106 -29.16 -12.35 -25.35
CA ASP A 106 -27.86 -12.38 -24.65
C ASP A 106 -26.73 -13.08 -25.45
N CYS A 107 -26.64 -12.75 -26.74
CA CYS A 107 -25.84 -13.48 -27.72
C CYS A 107 -24.64 -12.68 -28.26
N PHE A 108 -24.26 -11.57 -27.62
CA PHE A 108 -23.28 -10.64 -28.18
C PHE A 108 -21.91 -11.29 -28.44
N GLU A 109 -21.39 -12.05 -27.48
CA GLU A 109 -20.10 -12.74 -27.64
C GLU A 109 -20.13 -13.79 -28.76
N GLN A 110 -21.24 -14.52 -28.91
CA GLN A 110 -21.43 -15.47 -30.00
C GLN A 110 -21.45 -14.76 -31.37
N VAL A 111 -22.21 -13.66 -31.47
CA VAL A 111 -22.31 -12.86 -32.71
C VAL A 111 -20.95 -12.26 -33.07
N LYS A 112 -20.20 -11.76 -32.08
CA LYS A 112 -18.85 -11.25 -32.26
C LYS A 112 -17.90 -12.33 -32.78
N SER A 113 -17.91 -13.52 -32.17
CA SER A 113 -17.08 -14.64 -32.63
C SER A 113 -17.37 -15.03 -34.08
N ILE A 114 -18.64 -15.11 -34.48
CA ILE A 114 -19.04 -15.44 -35.86
C ILE A 114 -18.67 -14.30 -36.82
N SER A 115 -18.86 -13.05 -36.40
CA SER A 115 -18.50 -11.84 -37.15
C SER A 115 -16.99 -11.76 -37.41
N ASP A 116 -16.16 -12.07 -36.41
CA ASP A 116 -14.71 -12.10 -36.53
C ASP A 116 -14.22 -13.22 -37.48
N GLU A 117 -14.82 -14.42 -37.40
CA GLU A 117 -14.54 -15.53 -38.34
C GLU A 117 -14.91 -15.14 -39.79
N LYS A 118 -16.07 -14.52 -39.99
CA LYS A 118 -16.50 -14.03 -41.30
C LYS A 118 -15.60 -12.91 -41.83
N LEU A 119 -15.20 -11.97 -40.98
CA LEU A 119 -14.28 -10.89 -41.33
C LEU A 119 -12.91 -11.45 -41.77
N PHE A 120 -12.41 -12.48 -41.10
CA PHE A 120 -11.19 -13.19 -41.52
C PHE A 120 -11.33 -13.77 -42.93
N ILE A 121 -12.44 -14.45 -43.23
CA ILE A 121 -12.74 -14.97 -44.58
C ILE A 121 -12.83 -13.83 -45.60
N GLN A 122 -13.53 -12.75 -45.26
CA GLN A 122 -13.70 -11.58 -46.12
C GLN A 122 -12.35 -10.99 -46.52
N ASN A 123 -11.46 -10.77 -45.56
CA ASN A 123 -10.12 -10.24 -45.79
C ASN A 123 -9.28 -11.18 -46.67
N LYS A 124 -9.36 -12.50 -46.43
CA LYS A 124 -8.65 -13.50 -47.22
C LYS A 124 -9.10 -13.51 -48.69
N LEU A 125 -10.41 -13.43 -48.94
CA LEU A 125 -10.98 -13.34 -50.28
C LEU A 125 -10.62 -12.03 -50.99
N MET A 126 -10.69 -10.90 -50.28
CA MET A 126 -10.32 -9.59 -50.83
C MET A 126 -8.84 -9.53 -51.21
N SER A 127 -7.95 -10.04 -50.35
CA SER A 127 -6.52 -10.16 -50.64
C SER A 127 -6.27 -11.04 -51.87
N PHE A 128 -6.92 -12.21 -51.96
CA PHE A 128 -6.80 -13.07 -53.14
C PHE A 128 -7.29 -12.41 -54.44
N LEU A 129 -8.34 -11.59 -54.38
CA LEU A 129 -8.84 -10.89 -55.57
C LEU A 129 -7.93 -9.75 -56.04
N GLN A 130 -7.06 -9.20 -55.18
CA GLN A 130 -6.08 -8.20 -55.58
C GLN A 130 -5.09 -8.78 -56.57
N ASP A 131 -4.47 -9.92 -56.25
CA ASP A 131 -3.63 -10.65 -57.19
C ASP A 131 -3.54 -12.17 -56.95
N ASN A 132 -3.57 -12.95 -58.03
CA ASN A 132 -3.49 -14.42 -57.96
C ASN A 132 -3.18 -15.06 -59.33
N ASP A 133 -2.60 -16.27 -59.26
CA ASP A 133 -2.18 -17.08 -60.41
C ASP A 133 -3.34 -17.60 -61.27
N PHE A 134 -4.59 -17.54 -60.78
CA PHE A 134 -5.76 -18.05 -61.49
C PHE A 134 -6.35 -17.05 -62.47
N LYS A 135 -5.93 -15.77 -62.44
CA LYS A 135 -6.46 -14.71 -63.32
C LYS A 135 -6.33 -15.02 -64.81
N THR A 136 -5.30 -15.77 -65.20
CA THR A 136 -5.04 -16.16 -66.61
C THR A 136 -5.91 -17.32 -67.08
N ARG A 137 -6.59 -18.03 -66.17
CA ARG A 137 -7.40 -19.21 -66.51
C ARG A 137 -8.73 -18.82 -67.18
N LYS A 138 -9.13 -19.62 -68.18
CA LYS A 138 -10.45 -19.51 -68.81
C LYS A 138 -11.53 -19.67 -67.73
N LEU A 139 -12.59 -18.85 -67.79
CA LEU A 139 -13.73 -18.83 -66.85
C LEU A 139 -13.44 -18.22 -65.46
N TYR A 140 -12.26 -17.63 -65.20
CA TYR A 140 -11.95 -16.96 -63.92
C TYR A 140 -12.99 -15.89 -63.50
N LYS A 141 -13.55 -15.13 -64.46
CA LYS A 141 -14.65 -14.17 -64.22
C LYS A 141 -15.85 -14.77 -63.48
N TYR A 142 -16.14 -16.07 -63.66
CA TYR A 142 -17.19 -16.76 -62.92
C TYR A 142 -16.81 -16.91 -61.43
N VAL A 143 -15.56 -17.30 -61.17
CA VAL A 143 -15.03 -17.45 -59.81
C VAL A 143 -14.98 -16.11 -59.10
N GLU A 144 -14.43 -15.08 -59.75
CA GLU A 144 -14.43 -13.71 -59.24
C GLU A 144 -15.83 -13.23 -58.84
N LYS A 145 -16.85 -13.46 -59.69
CA LYS A 145 -18.25 -13.13 -59.37
C LYS A 145 -18.77 -13.91 -58.15
N ARG A 146 -18.34 -15.16 -57.97
CA ARG A 146 -18.71 -16.00 -56.81
C ARG A 146 -18.01 -15.55 -55.53
N LEU A 147 -16.70 -15.26 -55.58
CA LEU A 147 -15.95 -14.76 -54.42
C LEU A 147 -16.49 -13.40 -53.96
N ASN A 148 -16.82 -12.50 -54.89
CA ASN A 148 -17.51 -11.24 -54.57
C ASN A 148 -18.87 -11.44 -53.88
N LYS A 149 -19.59 -12.53 -54.18
CA LYS A 149 -20.82 -12.88 -53.46
C LYS A 149 -20.52 -13.35 -52.04
N TYR A 150 -19.46 -14.14 -51.83
CA TYR A 150 -19.03 -14.55 -50.50
C TYR A 150 -18.56 -13.37 -49.65
N ILE A 151 -17.81 -12.43 -50.23
CA ILE A 151 -17.37 -11.20 -49.56
C ILE A 151 -18.56 -10.41 -48.99
N LYS A 152 -19.66 -10.31 -49.75
CA LYS A 152 -20.90 -9.66 -49.30
C LYS A 152 -21.61 -10.43 -48.18
N LEU A 153 -21.57 -11.76 -48.19
CA LEU A 153 -22.17 -12.60 -47.14
C LEU A 153 -21.33 -12.63 -45.85
N ALA A 154 -20.03 -12.36 -45.97
CA ALA A 154 -19.07 -12.30 -44.87
C ALA A 154 -19.05 -10.93 -44.16
N ASP A 155 -19.81 -9.95 -44.66
CA ASP A 155 -19.81 -8.57 -44.15
C ASP A 155 -20.70 -8.37 -42.91
N GLY A 156 -20.50 -9.18 -41.88
CA GLY A 156 -21.26 -9.10 -40.63
C GLY A 156 -22.24 -10.24 -40.42
N TYR A 157 -23.30 -9.96 -39.68
CA TYR A 157 -24.19 -10.95 -39.10
C TYR A 157 -25.63 -10.76 -39.57
N CYS A 158 -26.32 -11.87 -39.85
CA CYS A 158 -27.64 -11.85 -40.48
C CYS A 158 -28.65 -12.64 -39.64
N VAL A 159 -29.72 -11.98 -39.19
CA VAL A 159 -30.78 -12.60 -38.37
C VAL A 159 -32.08 -12.62 -39.15
N GLN A 160 -32.72 -13.78 -39.23
CA GLN A 160 -34.06 -13.90 -39.79
C GLN A 160 -35.11 -13.84 -38.67
N VAL A 161 -35.93 -12.80 -38.70
CA VAL A 161 -37.04 -12.63 -37.76
C VAL A 161 -38.33 -13.10 -38.42
N THR A 162 -39.05 -14.00 -37.76
CA THR A 162 -40.30 -14.59 -38.26
C THR A 162 -41.45 -14.35 -37.30
N TYR A 163 -42.58 -13.91 -37.82
CA TYR A 163 -43.87 -13.87 -37.11
C TYR A 163 -44.76 -15.02 -37.61
N ILE A 164 -45.36 -15.75 -36.68
CA ILE A 164 -46.36 -16.79 -36.96
C ILE A 164 -47.66 -16.39 -36.25
N THR A 165 -48.78 -16.34 -36.98
CA THR A 165 -50.09 -16.09 -36.34
C THR A 165 -50.46 -17.21 -35.38
N SER A 166 -51.31 -16.92 -34.40
CA SER A 166 -51.83 -17.90 -33.42
C SER A 166 -52.50 -19.11 -34.09
N ALA A 167 -53.04 -18.92 -35.30
CA ALA A 167 -53.68 -19.94 -36.13
C ALA A 167 -52.73 -20.60 -37.15
N GLY A 168 -51.42 -20.29 -37.15
CA GLY A 168 -50.40 -20.90 -38.01
C GLY A 168 -50.39 -20.48 -39.50
N ASN A 169 -51.43 -19.77 -39.95
CA ASN A 169 -51.72 -19.62 -41.38
C ASN A 169 -51.02 -18.44 -42.09
N ASN A 170 -50.54 -17.42 -41.37
CA ASN A 170 -49.86 -16.26 -41.97
C ASN A 170 -48.46 -16.08 -41.37
N LYS A 171 -47.44 -16.10 -42.23
CA LYS A 171 -46.02 -15.97 -41.85
C LYS A 171 -45.46 -14.66 -42.38
N GLY A 172 -45.10 -13.74 -41.49
CA GLY A 172 -44.30 -12.56 -41.83
C GLY A 172 -42.82 -12.86 -41.62
N GLN A 173 -41.94 -12.48 -42.54
CA GLN A 173 -40.49 -12.65 -42.39
C GLN A 173 -39.76 -11.35 -42.72
N ARG A 174 -38.72 -11.05 -41.94
CA ARG A 174 -37.82 -9.92 -42.16
C ARG A 174 -36.40 -10.35 -41.81
N THR A 175 -35.43 -9.87 -42.57
CA THR A 175 -34.01 -10.05 -42.26
C THR A 175 -33.43 -8.78 -41.65
N ILE A 176 -32.67 -8.93 -40.58
CA ILE A 176 -31.85 -7.87 -39.99
C ILE A 176 -30.40 -8.18 -40.33
N PHE A 177 -29.76 -7.25 -41.02
CA PHE A 177 -28.34 -7.33 -41.35
C PHE A 177 -27.57 -6.37 -40.44
N ILE A 178 -26.59 -6.89 -39.72
CA ILE A 178 -25.78 -6.18 -38.74
C ILE A 178 -24.34 -6.19 -39.26
N PRO A 179 -23.87 -5.11 -39.91
CA PRO A 179 -22.54 -5.09 -40.48
C PRO A 179 -21.46 -5.16 -39.39
N ASN A 180 -20.26 -5.64 -39.75
CA ASN A 180 -19.12 -5.75 -38.84
C ASN A 180 -18.80 -4.42 -38.11
N SER A 181 -18.98 -3.28 -38.80
CA SER A 181 -18.80 -1.95 -38.20
C SER A 181 -19.78 -1.67 -37.07
N ARG A 182 -21.06 -2.05 -37.23
CA ARG A 182 -22.10 -1.90 -36.20
C ARG A 182 -21.85 -2.81 -35.00
N ILE A 183 -21.37 -4.03 -35.23
CA ILE A 183 -21.01 -4.96 -34.14
C ILE A 183 -19.86 -4.38 -33.31
N LYS A 184 -18.81 -3.84 -33.96
CA LYS A 184 -17.70 -3.16 -33.27
C LYS A 184 -18.14 -1.91 -32.51
N GLU A 185 -19.06 -1.13 -33.07
CA GLU A 185 -19.64 0.03 -32.39
C GLU A 185 -20.34 -0.38 -31.09
N ILE A 186 -21.21 -1.39 -31.14
CA ILE A 186 -21.93 -1.89 -29.95
C ILE A 186 -20.96 -2.46 -28.91
N TYR A 187 -19.86 -3.12 -29.33
CA TYR A 187 -18.82 -3.60 -28.41
C TYR A 187 -18.13 -2.46 -27.65
N ASN A 188 -17.82 -1.36 -28.34
CA ASN A 188 -17.17 -0.20 -27.74
C ASN A 188 -18.14 0.66 -26.91
N HIS A 189 -19.44 0.50 -27.14
CA HIS A 189 -20.53 1.21 -26.46
C HIS A 189 -21.49 0.23 -25.76
N PRO A 190 -21.03 -0.49 -24.72
CA PRO A 190 -21.85 -1.46 -23.99
C PRO A 190 -23.12 -0.83 -23.39
N GLU A 191 -23.13 0.49 -23.19
CA GLU A 191 -24.32 1.26 -22.79
C GLU A 191 -25.54 1.06 -23.70
N TYR A 192 -25.37 0.72 -24.98
CA TYR A 192 -26.48 0.51 -25.91
C TYR A 192 -27.34 -0.71 -25.54
N LEU A 193 -26.73 -1.70 -24.90
CA LEU A 193 -27.38 -2.93 -24.48
C LEU A 193 -27.98 -2.84 -23.07
N MET A 194 -27.64 -1.80 -22.32
CA MET A 194 -28.12 -1.60 -20.96
C MET A 194 -29.53 -1.01 -20.90
N THR A 195 -30.26 -1.31 -19.83
CA THR A 195 -31.42 -0.54 -19.37
C THR A 195 -30.97 0.78 -18.74
N LYS A 196 -31.90 1.74 -18.58
CA LYS A 196 -31.61 3.02 -17.89
C LYS A 196 -31.09 2.79 -16.45
N GLY A 197 -31.57 1.75 -15.77
CA GLY A 197 -31.11 1.37 -14.43
C GLY A 197 -29.67 0.83 -14.43
N GLU A 198 -29.36 -0.09 -15.33
CA GLU A 198 -28.02 -0.66 -15.49
C GLU A 198 -27.00 0.38 -15.94
N PHE A 199 -27.36 1.25 -16.88
CA PHE A 199 -26.50 2.34 -17.34
C PHE A 199 -26.12 3.30 -16.19
N ASN A 200 -27.09 3.67 -15.36
CA ASN A 200 -26.82 4.51 -14.19
C ASN A 200 -25.90 3.82 -13.17
N LYS A 201 -26.05 2.49 -12.99
CA LYS A 201 -25.18 1.69 -12.11
C LYS A 201 -23.75 1.60 -12.68
N PHE A 202 -23.63 1.32 -13.98
CA PHE A 202 -22.36 1.29 -14.70
C PHE A 202 -21.62 2.62 -14.62
N LYS A 203 -22.32 3.74 -14.85
CA LYS A 203 -21.76 5.09 -14.70
C LYS A 203 -21.24 5.34 -13.29
N LYS A 204 -22.03 5.03 -12.25
CA LYS A 204 -21.61 5.16 -10.85
C LYS A 204 -20.37 4.31 -10.53
N GLN A 205 -20.29 3.09 -11.06
CA GLN A 205 -19.13 2.22 -10.85
C GLN A 205 -17.88 2.79 -11.52
N LYS A 206 -17.99 3.25 -12.77
CA LYS A 206 -16.90 3.89 -13.51
C LYS A 206 -16.42 5.18 -12.84
N ASP A 207 -17.34 5.99 -12.32
CA ASP A 207 -17.00 7.21 -11.59
C ASP A 207 -16.29 6.89 -10.26
N LYS A 208 -16.72 5.82 -9.56
CA LYS A 208 -16.04 5.32 -8.36
C LYS A 208 -14.62 4.84 -8.66
N GLU A 209 -14.44 4.06 -9.73
CA GLU A 209 -13.12 3.57 -10.15
C GLU A 209 -12.18 4.72 -10.50
N LYS A 210 -12.66 5.72 -11.27
CA LYS A 210 -11.89 6.93 -11.55
C LYS A 210 -11.51 7.71 -10.30
N LEU A 211 -12.43 7.80 -9.34
CA LEU A 211 -12.18 8.48 -8.06
C LEU A 211 -11.09 7.77 -7.27
N GLU A 212 -11.16 6.43 -7.18
CA GLU A 212 -10.13 5.65 -6.51
C GLU A 212 -8.79 5.78 -7.24
N ASN A 213 -8.73 5.65 -8.57
CA ASN A 213 -7.49 5.86 -9.33
C ASN A 213 -6.87 7.25 -9.09
N LYS A 214 -7.72 8.28 -8.98
CA LYS A 214 -7.27 9.64 -8.64
C LYS A 214 -6.67 9.68 -7.23
N LYS A 215 -7.30 9.05 -6.22
CA LYS A 215 -6.72 8.95 -4.86
C LYS A 215 -5.35 8.28 -4.87
N HIS A 216 -5.21 7.15 -5.58
CA HIS A 216 -3.95 6.41 -5.67
C HIS A 216 -2.82 7.29 -6.24
N SER A 217 -3.10 8.07 -7.29
CA SER A 217 -2.12 9.01 -7.84
C SER A 217 -1.60 10.04 -6.83
N PHE A 218 -2.42 10.45 -5.85
CA PHE A 218 -1.96 11.33 -4.78
C PHE A 218 -1.13 10.59 -3.74
N TYR A 219 -1.51 9.35 -3.39
CA TYR A 219 -0.70 8.51 -2.49
C TYR A 219 0.69 8.22 -3.08
N ASP A 220 0.79 8.03 -4.40
CA ASP A 220 2.09 7.86 -5.08
C ASP A 220 2.98 9.09 -4.92
N LYS A 221 2.42 10.30 -5.02
CA LYS A 221 3.17 11.54 -4.77
C LYS A 221 3.67 11.63 -3.33
N VAL A 222 2.79 11.33 -2.37
CA VAL A 222 3.14 11.33 -0.94
C VAL A 222 4.24 10.30 -0.66
N ASN A 223 4.13 9.09 -1.21
CA ASN A 223 5.13 8.04 -1.08
C ASN A 223 6.49 8.45 -1.66
N SER A 224 6.50 9.10 -2.82
CA SER A 224 7.74 9.60 -3.41
C SER A 224 8.48 10.58 -2.49
N ILE A 225 7.75 11.44 -1.75
CA ILE A 225 8.35 12.37 -0.79
C ILE A 225 8.90 11.61 0.41
N ILE A 226 8.14 10.65 0.95
CA ILE A 226 8.53 9.83 2.10
C ILE A 226 9.79 9.02 1.78
N ASP A 227 9.86 8.41 0.60
CA ASP A 227 11.02 7.64 0.16
C ASP A 227 12.27 8.52 0.05
N PHE A 228 12.11 9.68 -0.58
CA PHE A 228 13.20 10.65 -0.71
C PHE A 228 13.69 11.12 0.67
N ALA A 229 12.77 11.46 1.56
CA ALA A 229 13.09 11.88 2.93
C ALA A 229 13.81 10.77 3.71
N ASN A 230 13.28 9.54 3.70
CA ASN A 230 13.89 8.40 4.39
C ASN A 230 15.31 8.11 3.88
N ASN A 231 15.52 8.14 2.56
CA ASN A 231 16.84 7.85 1.96
C ASN A 231 17.85 8.97 2.27
N SER A 232 17.41 10.22 2.29
CA SER A 232 18.30 11.36 2.53
C SER A 232 18.61 11.57 4.01
N LYS A 233 17.76 11.10 4.92
CA LYS A 233 17.83 11.40 6.35
C LYS A 233 19.14 10.94 7.00
N ASP A 234 19.63 9.76 6.65
CA ASP A 234 20.86 9.20 7.20
C ASP A 234 22.12 9.88 6.64
N GLU A 235 21.99 10.61 5.52
CA GLU A 235 23.07 11.36 4.87
C GLU A 235 23.19 12.80 5.39
N LEU A 236 22.19 13.31 6.11
CA LEU A 236 22.18 14.69 6.61
C LEU A 236 23.26 14.91 7.67
N ILE A 237 24.13 15.88 7.44
CA ILE A 237 25.20 16.23 8.39
C ILE A 237 24.72 17.17 9.50
N VAL A 238 23.64 17.93 9.28
CA VAL A 238 23.05 18.84 10.27
C VAL A 238 21.87 18.16 10.99
N LYS A 239 22.03 17.88 12.28
CA LYS A 239 21.02 17.15 13.08
C LYS A 239 19.67 17.87 13.18
N SER A 240 19.65 19.20 13.21
CA SER A 240 18.40 19.98 13.29
C SER A 240 17.56 19.83 12.02
N LYS A 241 18.19 19.69 10.85
CA LYS A 241 17.51 19.47 9.56
C LYS A 241 16.76 18.14 9.51
N ALA A 242 17.28 17.10 10.16
CA ALA A 242 16.56 15.83 10.31
C ALA A 242 15.26 16.00 11.12
N ARG A 243 15.23 16.89 12.13
CA ARG A 243 14.00 17.22 12.88
C ARG A 243 13.01 18.02 12.02
N MET A 244 13.50 18.97 11.21
CA MET A 244 12.67 19.72 10.27
C MET A 244 12.02 18.80 9.22
N LEU A 245 12.77 17.83 8.72
CA LEU A 245 12.26 16.78 7.82
C LEU A 245 11.14 15.98 8.50
N ASP A 246 11.32 15.60 9.76
CA ASP A 246 10.30 14.88 10.55
C ASP A 246 9.00 15.70 10.70
N ASP A 247 9.09 17.00 10.94
CA ASP A 247 7.92 17.90 11.05
C ASP A 247 7.17 18.05 9.72
N LEU A 248 7.91 18.29 8.62
CA LEU A 248 7.31 18.45 7.29
C LEU A 248 6.60 17.19 6.83
N VAL A 249 7.22 16.02 7.04
CA VAL A 249 6.61 14.74 6.70
C VAL A 249 5.39 14.47 7.57
N GLN A 250 5.44 14.78 8.87
CA GLN A 250 4.26 14.66 9.74
C GLN A 250 3.09 15.55 9.26
N ARG A 251 3.38 16.81 8.91
CA ARG A 251 2.37 17.73 8.37
C ARG A 251 1.80 17.25 7.03
N LEU A 252 2.62 16.62 6.19
CA LEU A 252 2.17 15.97 4.96
C LEU A 252 1.15 14.89 5.29
N PHE A 253 1.48 13.97 6.20
CA PHE A 253 0.61 12.89 6.66
C PHE A 253 -0.74 13.41 7.16
N ASP A 254 -0.71 14.29 8.16
CA ASP A 254 -1.91 14.75 8.87
C ASP A 254 -2.90 15.47 7.94
N ARG A 255 -2.38 16.27 7.01
CA ARG A 255 -3.21 17.13 6.17
C ARG A 255 -3.66 16.46 4.87
N THR A 256 -2.99 15.40 4.40
CA THR A 256 -3.32 14.76 3.12
C THR A 256 -4.08 13.45 3.27
N ILE A 257 -3.51 12.42 3.90
CA ILE A 257 -4.01 11.03 3.78
C ILE A 257 -5.45 10.88 4.26
N ASN A 258 -5.72 11.34 5.48
CA ASN A 258 -7.04 11.24 6.10
C ASN A 258 -8.09 12.11 5.39
N ASN A 259 -7.66 13.15 4.68
CA ASN A 259 -8.56 14.05 3.96
C ASN A 259 -8.84 13.56 2.54
N ILE A 260 -7.84 13.01 1.84
CA ILE A 260 -8.00 12.40 0.51
C ILE A 260 -9.03 11.26 0.54
N GLN A 261 -9.03 10.44 1.60
CA GLN A 261 -10.00 9.36 1.76
C GLN A 261 -11.46 9.87 1.85
N LYS A 262 -11.67 11.06 2.45
CA LYS A 262 -13.01 11.65 2.66
C LYS A 262 -13.63 12.19 1.38
N ILE A 263 -12.85 12.40 0.32
CA ILE A 263 -13.35 12.95 -0.94
C ILE A 263 -14.26 11.93 -1.64
N LYS A 264 -15.50 12.36 -1.93
CA LYS A 264 -16.54 11.54 -2.58
C LYS A 264 -16.77 11.92 -4.04
N LYS A 265 -16.18 13.03 -4.52
CA LYS A 265 -16.43 13.60 -5.84
C LYS A 265 -15.14 13.77 -6.64
N LEU A 266 -15.18 13.44 -7.92
CA LEU A 266 -14.04 13.50 -8.82
C LEU A 266 -13.59 14.95 -9.12
N ASP A 267 -14.56 15.85 -9.18
CA ASP A 267 -14.48 17.26 -9.55
C ASP A 267 -14.33 18.21 -8.35
N SER A 268 -13.98 17.69 -7.17
CA SER A 268 -13.78 18.53 -5.98
C SER A 268 -12.60 19.52 -6.15
N ASP A 269 -12.78 20.78 -5.76
CA ASP A 269 -11.71 21.78 -5.74
C ASP A 269 -10.59 21.44 -4.74
N GLU A 270 -10.90 20.58 -3.75
CA GLU A 270 -9.97 20.08 -2.74
C GLU A 270 -8.74 19.40 -3.38
N TRP A 271 -8.90 18.79 -4.57
CA TRP A 271 -7.79 18.17 -5.30
C TRP A 271 -6.67 19.15 -5.65
N ASN A 272 -7.02 20.38 -6.03
CA ASN A 272 -6.03 21.41 -6.35
C ASN A 272 -5.33 21.91 -5.08
N MET A 273 -6.08 22.05 -3.98
CA MET A 273 -5.51 22.40 -2.69
C MET A 273 -4.48 21.36 -2.21
N PHE A 274 -4.80 20.06 -2.35
CA PHE A 274 -3.85 19.00 -2.00
C PHE A 274 -2.64 18.99 -2.92
N ASN A 275 -2.82 19.19 -4.23
CA ASN A 275 -1.68 19.25 -5.16
C ASN A 275 -0.70 20.36 -4.79
N ASN A 276 -1.21 21.57 -4.51
CA ASN A 276 -0.37 22.70 -4.13
C ASN A 276 0.33 22.46 -2.79
N PHE A 277 -0.39 21.91 -1.81
CA PHE A 277 0.19 21.59 -0.50
C PHE A 277 1.26 20.50 -0.59
N ILE A 278 1.03 19.43 -1.34
CA ILE A 278 2.02 18.36 -1.53
C ILE A 278 3.26 18.89 -2.25
N ALA A 279 3.08 19.71 -3.29
CA ALA A 279 4.19 20.31 -4.02
C ALA A 279 5.01 21.28 -3.15
N ASP A 280 4.35 22.06 -2.31
CA ASP A 280 5.00 22.95 -1.33
C ASP A 280 5.88 22.16 -0.34
N ILE A 281 5.34 21.07 0.23
CA ILE A 281 6.11 20.21 1.13
C ILE A 281 7.27 19.52 0.41
N ASP A 282 7.06 18.97 -0.80
CA ASP A 282 8.15 18.35 -1.59
C ASP A 282 9.29 19.34 -1.86
N SER A 283 8.95 20.58 -2.22
CA SER A 283 9.92 21.66 -2.43
C SER A 283 10.71 21.96 -1.15
N GLN A 284 10.04 22.09 -0.01
CA GLN A 284 10.70 22.34 1.28
C GLN A 284 11.61 21.19 1.69
N VAL A 285 11.16 19.94 1.53
CA VAL A 285 11.93 18.73 1.83
C VAL A 285 13.20 18.66 0.97
N ARG A 286 13.08 18.85 -0.35
CA ARG A 286 14.22 18.85 -1.27
C ARG A 286 15.21 19.97 -0.95
N LYS A 287 14.70 21.16 -0.68
CA LYS A 287 15.52 22.32 -0.30
C LYS A 287 16.35 22.04 0.96
N ILE A 288 15.78 21.41 1.99
CA ILE A 288 16.52 21.05 3.21
C ILE A 288 17.73 20.17 2.87
N VAL A 289 17.54 19.14 2.05
CA VAL A 289 18.59 18.21 1.64
C VAL A 289 19.64 18.91 0.75
N GLU A 290 19.21 19.74 -0.20
CA GLU A 290 20.11 20.53 -1.04
C GLU A 290 20.95 21.52 -0.23
N ASP A 291 20.34 22.22 0.71
CA ASP A 291 21.05 23.15 1.60
C ASP A 291 22.03 22.40 2.51
N ASP A 292 21.72 21.17 2.96
CA ASP A 292 22.64 20.34 3.76
C ASP A 292 23.83 19.88 2.92
N LYS A 293 23.58 19.47 1.66
CA LYS A 293 24.63 19.12 0.72
C LYS A 293 25.59 20.28 0.47
N ARG A 294 25.08 21.50 0.28
CA ARG A 294 25.93 22.70 0.12
C ARG A 294 26.82 22.97 1.32
N ILE A 295 26.32 22.70 2.54
CA ILE A 295 27.11 22.82 3.77
C ILE A 295 28.20 21.73 3.80
N SER A 296 27.85 20.50 3.42
CA SER A 296 28.79 19.38 3.30
C SER A 296 29.93 19.68 2.31
N ASP A 297 29.58 20.20 1.14
CA ASP A 297 30.54 20.60 0.10
C ASP A 297 31.51 21.69 0.61
N TYR A 298 31.02 22.66 1.39
CA TYR A 298 31.86 23.67 2.02
C TYR A 298 32.84 23.06 3.03
N TYR A 299 32.40 22.12 3.88
CA TYR A 299 33.28 21.46 4.84
C TYR A 299 34.35 20.58 4.17
N ALA A 300 34.14 20.15 2.93
CA ALA A 300 35.14 19.46 2.13
C ALA A 300 36.11 20.40 1.39
N SER A 301 35.88 21.72 1.41
CA SER A 301 36.68 22.70 0.69
C SER A 301 38.02 23.02 1.37
N GLU A 302 38.99 23.48 0.59
CA GLU A 302 40.29 23.95 1.11
C GLU A 302 40.14 25.17 2.03
N ASP A 303 39.12 26.00 1.82
CA ASP A 303 38.88 27.20 2.62
C ASP A 303 38.54 26.84 4.07
N PHE A 304 37.68 25.82 4.26
CA PHE A 304 37.38 25.33 5.60
C PHE A 304 38.61 24.69 6.27
N VAL A 305 39.46 23.99 5.51
CA VAL A 305 40.69 23.39 6.04
C VAL A 305 41.64 24.46 6.59
N LYS A 306 41.83 25.58 5.88
CA LYS A 306 42.67 26.71 6.35
C LYS A 306 42.14 27.32 7.64
N ILE A 307 40.81 27.51 7.75
CA ILE A 307 40.19 28.02 8.98
C ILE A 307 40.44 27.04 10.14
N LYS A 308 40.24 25.74 9.89
CA LYS A 308 40.48 24.70 10.90
C LYS A 308 41.93 24.67 11.39
N GLU A 309 42.90 24.82 10.48
CA GLU A 309 44.32 24.91 10.84
C GLU A 309 44.63 26.15 11.69
N THR A 310 44.03 27.29 11.33
CA THR A 310 44.20 28.56 12.06
C THR A 310 43.65 28.46 13.49
N CYS A 311 42.51 27.79 13.68
CA CYS A 311 41.88 27.63 14.99
C CYS A 311 42.51 26.53 15.85
N ASN A 312 43.41 25.70 15.32
CA ASN A 312 43.90 24.49 16.00
C ASN A 312 44.54 24.76 17.39
N LEU A 313 45.26 25.88 17.55
CA LEU A 313 45.84 26.28 18.84
C LEU A 313 44.76 26.64 19.89
N LEU A 314 43.65 27.27 19.45
CA LEU A 314 42.51 27.55 20.32
C LEU A 314 41.80 26.26 20.71
N THR A 315 41.67 25.32 19.77
CA THR A 315 41.12 23.99 20.04
C THR A 315 41.93 23.25 21.11
N GLN A 316 43.26 23.24 20.96
CA GLN A 316 44.14 22.52 21.88
C GLN A 316 44.08 23.07 23.31
N SER A 317 44.01 24.40 23.47
CA SER A 317 43.89 25.02 24.81
C SER A 317 42.55 24.77 25.50
N ARG A 318 41.52 24.35 24.75
CA ARG A 318 40.15 24.09 25.23
C ARG A 318 39.80 22.61 25.31
N LYS A 319 40.74 21.73 24.94
CA LYS A 319 40.51 20.29 24.83
C LYS A 319 40.01 19.65 26.12
N GLU A 320 40.64 19.96 27.26
CA GLU A 320 40.25 19.42 28.57
C GLU A 320 38.82 19.83 28.95
N PHE A 321 38.45 21.08 28.68
CA PHE A 321 37.09 21.56 28.89
C PHE A 321 36.09 20.83 27.98
N ASN A 322 36.41 20.66 26.70
CA ASN A 322 35.54 19.92 25.78
C ASN A 322 35.32 18.47 26.21
N GLU A 323 36.39 17.77 26.59
CA GLU A 323 36.32 16.39 27.08
C GLU A 323 35.45 16.28 28.34
N TYR A 324 35.57 17.24 29.25
CA TYR A 324 34.73 17.32 30.44
C TYR A 324 33.25 17.51 30.10
N ILE A 325 32.90 18.41 29.18
CA ILE A 325 31.50 18.63 28.77
C ILE A 325 30.92 17.42 28.04
N ASP A 326 31.72 16.77 27.20
CA ASP A 326 31.30 15.55 26.51
C ASP A 326 31.01 14.41 27.51
N GLU A 327 31.83 14.26 28.56
CA GLU A 327 31.61 13.30 29.65
C GLU A 327 30.27 13.59 30.37
N LYS A 328 30.00 14.85 30.69
CA LYS A 328 28.76 15.28 31.35
C LYS A 328 27.52 15.04 30.48
N ALA A 329 27.60 15.35 29.18
CA ALA A 329 26.54 15.06 28.22
C ALA A 329 26.27 13.54 28.08
N GLN A 330 27.32 12.71 28.11
CA GLN A 330 27.20 11.25 28.10
C GLN A 330 26.59 10.71 29.40
N SER A 331 26.97 11.27 30.55
CA SER A 331 26.39 10.92 31.86
C SER A 331 24.86 11.08 31.86
N ILE A 332 24.35 12.22 31.38
CA ILE A 332 22.90 12.44 31.21
C ILE A 332 22.28 11.39 30.29
N SER A 333 22.94 11.09 29.17
CA SER A 333 22.44 10.09 28.21
C SER A 333 22.39 8.67 28.81
N GLN A 334 23.33 8.31 29.69
CA GLN A 334 23.33 7.02 30.39
C GLN A 334 22.24 6.94 31.47
N LEU A 335 21.98 8.05 32.17
CA LEU A 335 20.92 8.13 33.19
C LEU A 335 19.52 7.95 32.59
N PHE A 336 19.33 8.37 31.33
CA PHE A 336 18.02 8.52 30.71
C PHE A 336 17.83 7.69 29.41
N GLY A 337 18.85 6.98 28.96
CA GLY A 337 18.80 6.15 27.75
C GLY A 337 18.85 6.96 26.45
N THR A 338 19.29 6.32 25.36
CA THR A 338 19.44 6.96 24.05
C THR A 338 18.10 7.06 23.31
N ARG A 339 17.87 8.15 22.56
CA ARG A 339 16.74 8.27 21.61
C ARG A 339 16.79 7.10 20.61
N VAL A 340 15.67 6.41 20.43
CA VAL A 340 15.57 5.24 19.53
C VAL A 340 14.79 5.67 18.29
N VAL A 341 15.33 5.35 17.11
CA VAL A 341 14.62 5.50 15.84
C VAL A 341 13.63 4.35 15.70
N ARG A 342 12.34 4.63 15.50
CA ARG A 342 11.31 3.62 15.20
C ARG A 342 10.49 4.02 13.98
N ASN A 343 9.88 3.02 13.35
CA ASN A 343 8.83 3.25 12.35
C ASN A 343 7.56 3.67 13.10
N GLU A 344 7.13 4.92 12.94
CA GLU A 344 6.06 5.46 13.79
C GLU A 344 4.76 5.78 13.06
N THR A 345 4.77 5.88 11.73
CA THR A 345 3.54 6.26 11.01
C THR A 345 2.56 5.09 10.93
N LYS A 346 1.67 4.99 11.92
CA LYS A 346 0.42 4.22 11.82
C LYS A 346 -0.57 5.01 10.97
N ASN A 347 -0.69 4.67 9.69
CA ASN A 347 -1.72 5.24 8.81
C ASN A 347 -2.98 4.39 8.84
N GLU A 348 -4.15 5.03 8.83
CA GLU A 348 -5.46 4.38 8.66
C GLU A 348 -5.80 4.09 7.20
N ASP A 349 -4.78 3.98 6.34
CA ASP A 349 -5.05 3.56 4.99
C ASP A 349 -5.57 2.13 5.00
N THR A 350 -6.87 1.95 4.73
CA THR A 350 -7.56 0.65 4.71
C THR A 350 -6.85 -0.38 3.84
N TYR A 351 -6.02 0.08 2.89
CA TYR A 351 -5.28 -0.75 1.96
C TYR A 351 -3.75 -0.65 2.09
N ASN A 352 -3.21 0.06 3.09
CA ASN A 352 -1.77 0.23 3.32
C ASN A 352 -0.96 0.70 2.10
N TYR A 353 -1.51 1.58 1.26
CA TYR A 353 -0.77 2.14 0.11
C TYR A 353 0.29 3.13 0.54
N VAL A 354 0.16 3.78 1.71
CA VAL A 354 1.14 4.77 2.16
C VAL A 354 2.22 4.15 3.04
N ARG A 355 3.48 4.37 2.64
CA ARG A 355 4.68 3.85 3.30
C ARG A 355 4.90 4.45 4.68
N ALA A 356 5.56 3.69 5.55
CA ALA A 356 5.93 4.15 6.88
C ALA A 356 7.15 5.08 6.84
N TYR A 357 7.14 6.11 7.67
CA TYR A 357 8.27 7.02 7.84
C TYR A 357 9.05 6.69 9.13
N LYS A 358 10.39 6.75 9.05
CA LYS A 358 11.30 6.47 10.17
C LYS A 358 11.50 7.73 11.03
N LYS A 359 10.98 7.74 12.25
CA LYS A 359 11.07 8.90 13.16
C LYS A 359 11.98 8.60 14.35
N SER A 360 12.71 9.62 14.81
CA SER A 360 13.45 9.55 16.07
C SER A 360 12.52 9.94 17.23
N ILE A 361 12.40 9.09 18.24
CA ILE A 361 11.46 9.29 19.34
C ILE A 361 12.25 9.41 20.64
N THR A 362 11.75 10.25 21.55
CA THR A 362 12.31 10.31 22.90
C THR A 362 11.97 9.01 23.65
N PRO A 363 12.91 8.43 24.41
CA PRO A 363 12.66 7.17 25.13
C PRO A 363 11.58 7.34 26.22
N PHE A 364 11.22 8.58 26.57
CA PHE A 364 10.23 8.95 27.59
C PHE A 364 8.83 9.20 27.05
N THR A 365 8.40 8.41 26.07
CA THR A 365 7.03 8.50 25.54
C THR A 365 6.16 7.39 26.11
N ALA A 366 5.07 7.77 26.79
CA ALA A 366 4.04 6.85 27.24
C ALA A 366 2.77 6.99 26.38
N GLU A 367 2.42 5.92 25.65
CA GLU A 367 1.12 5.80 25.00
C GLU A 367 0.05 5.46 26.04
N VAL A 368 -1.00 6.27 26.11
CA VAL A 368 -2.07 6.15 27.12
C VAL A 368 -3.46 6.25 26.50
N SER A 369 -4.48 5.75 27.21
CA SER A 369 -5.88 5.88 26.79
C SER A 369 -6.37 7.34 26.92
N SER A 370 -7.47 7.71 26.25
CA SER A 370 -8.02 9.07 26.30
C SER A 370 -8.33 9.54 27.72
N SER A 371 -8.86 8.66 28.57
CA SER A 371 -9.21 9.00 29.96
C SER A 371 -7.97 9.20 30.82
N VAL A 372 -6.94 8.37 30.61
CA VAL A 372 -5.64 8.52 31.25
C VAL A 372 -4.95 9.79 30.77
N PHE A 373 -5.02 10.11 29.47
CA PHE A 373 -4.44 11.31 28.89
C PHE A 373 -4.97 12.57 29.58
N SER A 374 -6.29 12.73 29.63
CA SER A 374 -6.92 13.87 30.33
C SER A 374 -6.61 13.89 31.82
N SER A 375 -6.44 12.73 32.47
CA SER A 375 -6.07 12.68 33.89
C SER A 375 -4.60 13.06 34.12
N ALA A 376 -3.71 12.65 33.21
CA ALA A 376 -2.30 12.97 33.24
C ALA A 376 -2.05 14.45 32.92
N GLU A 377 -2.83 15.05 32.02
CA GLU A 377 -2.79 16.48 31.70
C GLU A 377 -3.12 17.35 32.93
N ASN A 378 -4.05 16.88 33.79
CA ASN A 378 -4.42 17.58 35.02
C ASN A 378 -3.52 17.25 36.23
N ASN A 379 -2.80 16.12 36.23
CA ASN A 379 -1.86 15.73 37.29
C ASN A 379 -0.62 15.06 36.68
N PRO A 380 0.29 15.85 36.07
CA PRO A 380 1.40 15.30 35.31
C PRO A 380 2.37 14.48 36.16
N MET A 381 2.80 14.98 37.33
CA MET A 381 3.78 14.30 38.18
C MET A 381 3.26 12.97 38.74
N GLY A 382 2.00 12.91 39.14
CA GLY A 382 1.41 11.66 39.63
C GLY A 382 1.43 10.56 38.57
N TYR A 383 1.21 10.92 37.29
CA TYR A 383 1.26 9.99 36.17
C TYR A 383 2.70 9.70 35.70
N ILE A 384 3.64 10.65 35.82
CA ILE A 384 5.06 10.39 35.58
C ILE A 384 5.56 9.31 36.53
N ILE A 385 5.31 9.45 37.84
CA ILE A 385 5.69 8.44 38.83
C ILE A 385 5.05 7.10 38.50
N LYS A 386 3.76 7.08 38.15
CA LYS A 386 3.03 5.84 37.85
C LYS A 386 3.59 5.09 36.65
N TYR A 387 3.96 5.79 35.58
CA TYR A 387 4.35 5.16 34.31
C TYR A 387 5.86 4.95 34.15
N PHE A 388 6.68 5.90 34.63
CA PHE A 388 8.12 5.87 34.44
C PHE A 388 8.88 5.39 35.69
N TYR A 389 8.24 5.40 36.87
CA TYR A 389 8.82 4.93 38.13
C TYR A 389 7.93 3.87 38.81
N PRO A 390 7.65 2.72 38.16
CA PRO A 390 6.71 1.74 38.70
C PRO A 390 7.25 0.98 39.93
N ASN A 391 8.58 0.90 40.10
CA ASN A 391 9.21 0.07 41.12
C ASN A 391 9.68 0.89 42.34
N LYS A 392 8.91 0.82 43.42
CA LYS A 392 9.23 1.49 44.70
C LYS A 392 10.59 1.11 45.30
N SER A 393 11.04 -0.12 45.10
CA SER A 393 12.33 -0.57 45.65
C SER A 393 13.51 0.22 45.08
N GLN A 394 13.36 0.77 43.88
CA GLN A 394 14.36 1.57 43.19
C GLN A 394 14.28 3.07 43.50
N TYR A 395 13.27 3.54 44.25
CA TYR A 395 13.07 4.99 44.44
C TYR A 395 14.27 5.69 45.05
N LYS A 396 15.01 5.04 45.96
CA LYS A 396 16.23 5.63 46.54
C LYS A 396 17.31 5.89 45.48
N GLU A 397 17.54 4.92 44.62
CA GLU A 397 18.49 5.03 43.51
C GLU A 397 18.02 6.05 42.47
N GLN A 398 16.72 6.05 42.16
CA GLN A 398 16.12 6.99 41.21
C GLN A 398 16.15 8.43 41.70
N ILE A 399 15.88 8.67 42.99
CA ILE A 399 16.02 10.00 43.61
C ILE A 399 17.48 10.47 43.54
N TYR A 400 18.45 9.58 43.81
CA TYR A 400 19.86 9.92 43.68
C TYR A 400 20.22 10.31 42.24
N LYS A 401 19.76 9.53 41.25
CA LYS A 401 19.94 9.83 39.82
C LYS A 401 19.31 11.16 39.40
N LEU A 402 18.13 11.49 39.94
CA LEU A 402 17.47 12.78 39.68
C LEU A 402 18.22 13.97 40.31
N LYS A 403 18.84 13.80 41.48
CA LYS A 403 19.70 14.84 42.08
C LYS A 403 20.96 15.05 41.24
N LEU A 404 21.60 13.97 40.81
CA LEU A 404 22.73 14.04 39.89
C LEU A 404 22.34 14.72 38.57
N LEU A 405 21.15 14.46 38.04
CA LEU A 405 20.66 15.15 36.84
C LEU A 405 20.59 16.67 37.01
N ILE A 406 20.14 17.18 38.17
CA ILE A 406 20.09 18.63 38.43
C ILE A 406 21.49 19.22 38.32
N GLU A 407 22.46 18.63 39.02
CA GLU A 407 23.86 19.07 39.03
C GLU A 407 24.48 19.07 37.62
N GLU A 408 24.22 18.01 36.85
CA GLU A 408 24.72 17.85 35.49
C GLU A 408 24.07 18.86 34.52
N LEU A 409 22.75 19.09 34.62
CA LEU A 409 22.05 20.09 33.80
C LEU A 409 22.51 21.51 34.11
N GLU A 410 22.74 21.84 35.38
CA GLU A 410 23.27 23.14 35.79
C GLU A 410 24.69 23.35 35.23
N THR A 411 25.56 22.35 35.38
CA THR A 411 26.92 22.35 34.80
C THR A 411 26.88 22.59 33.28
N LEU A 412 26.00 21.91 32.55
CA LEU A 412 25.89 22.09 31.10
C LEU A 412 25.30 23.45 30.70
N LYS A 413 24.42 24.05 31.51
CA LYS A 413 23.93 25.42 31.29
C LYS A 413 25.05 26.44 31.45
N GLU A 414 25.86 26.32 32.49
CA GLU A 414 27.03 27.18 32.69
C GLU A 414 28.05 27.00 31.57
N ALA A 415 28.31 25.75 31.18
CA ALA A 415 29.19 25.43 30.07
C ALA A 415 28.73 26.07 28.76
N LYS A 416 27.42 26.12 28.49
CA LYS A 416 26.88 26.80 27.31
C LYS A 416 27.28 28.27 27.25
N VAL A 417 27.21 28.99 28.38
CA VAL A 417 27.65 30.40 28.46
C VAL A 417 29.15 30.54 28.17
N ILE A 418 29.96 29.61 28.67
CA ILE A 418 31.41 29.58 28.40
C ILE A 418 31.68 29.32 26.92
N ILE A 419 30.98 28.34 26.31
CA ILE A 419 31.09 28.02 24.89
C ILE A 419 30.69 29.22 24.02
N ASP A 420 29.63 29.95 24.39
CA ASP A 420 29.22 31.16 23.67
C ASP A 420 30.28 32.27 23.74
N ASN A 421 31.00 32.40 24.85
CA ASN A 421 32.15 33.30 24.94
C ASN A 421 33.31 32.81 24.08
N TYR A 422 33.55 31.50 24.06
CA TYR A 422 34.56 30.88 23.20
C TYR A 422 34.27 31.07 21.71
N LYS A 423 33.01 31.05 21.28
CA LYS A 423 32.61 31.38 19.91
C LYS A 423 33.04 32.80 19.53
N LYS A 424 32.82 33.79 20.42
CA LYS A 424 33.26 35.19 20.21
C LYS A 424 34.77 35.33 20.06
N ASP A 425 35.56 34.50 20.74
CA ASP A 425 37.01 34.49 20.53
C ASP A 425 37.36 33.96 19.13
N TYR A 426 36.68 32.89 18.68
CA TYR A 426 36.90 32.32 17.36
C TYR A 426 36.54 33.32 16.24
N ASP A 427 35.46 34.09 16.42
CA ASP A 427 35.03 35.14 15.48
C ASP A 427 36.13 36.17 15.17
N GLN A 428 37.11 36.37 16.07
CA GLN A 428 38.23 37.30 15.85
C GLN A 428 39.26 36.78 14.85
N TYR A 429 39.36 35.45 14.68
CA TYR A 429 40.36 34.80 13.84
C TYR A 429 39.77 34.23 12.55
N ILE A 430 38.46 34.04 12.50
CA ILE A 430 37.75 33.50 11.36
C ILE A 430 37.46 34.63 10.36
N GLN A 431 37.90 34.46 9.12
CA GLN A 431 37.58 35.36 8.01
C GLN A 431 36.89 34.59 6.88
N ASP A 432 36.07 35.29 6.09
CA ASP A 432 35.48 34.81 4.84
C ASP A 432 34.59 33.55 4.93
N VAL A 433 33.92 33.32 6.07
CA VAL A 433 32.92 32.25 6.17
C VAL A 433 31.65 32.63 5.42
N PRO A 434 31.14 31.77 4.52
CA PRO A 434 29.88 32.02 3.85
C PRO A 434 28.72 32.12 4.84
N LYS A 435 27.91 33.19 4.73
CA LYS A 435 26.77 33.45 5.64
C LYS A 435 25.83 32.27 5.82
N PHE A 436 25.59 31.52 4.74
CA PHE A 436 24.67 30.37 4.78
C PHE A 436 25.15 29.24 5.69
N ILE A 437 26.45 29.14 6.00
CA ILE A 437 26.97 28.16 6.96
C ILE A 437 26.56 28.54 8.37
N ILE A 438 26.79 29.79 8.77
CA ILE A 438 26.40 30.29 10.09
C ILE A 438 24.87 30.28 10.23
N GLU A 439 24.12 30.72 9.22
CA GLU A 439 22.65 30.74 9.30
C GLU A 439 22.00 29.35 9.40
N ASN A 440 22.64 28.29 8.89
CA ASN A 440 22.01 26.96 8.78
C ASN A 440 22.71 25.85 9.58
N ASP A 441 23.96 26.05 10.03
CA ASP A 441 24.76 25.07 10.79
C ASP A 441 25.83 25.74 11.68
N GLU A 442 25.51 26.86 12.34
CA GLU A 442 26.46 27.55 13.25
C GLU A 442 27.10 26.57 14.25
N ASP A 443 26.27 25.80 14.94
CA ASP A 443 26.71 24.82 15.92
C ASP A 443 27.63 23.78 15.25
N GLY A 444 27.21 23.16 14.15
CA GLY A 444 28.03 22.17 13.44
C GLY A 444 29.34 22.73 12.88
N PHE A 445 29.38 24.00 12.52
CA PHE A 445 30.59 24.70 12.09
C PHE A 445 31.61 24.76 13.23
N TYR A 446 31.21 25.27 14.39
CA TYR A 446 32.08 25.33 15.57
C TYR A 446 32.48 23.95 16.10
N SER A 447 31.60 22.94 16.01
CA SER A 447 31.95 21.53 16.29
C SER A 447 33.18 21.08 15.53
N ARG A 448 33.20 21.37 14.23
CA ARG A 448 34.23 20.87 13.31
C ARG A 448 35.54 21.62 13.46
N LEU A 449 35.51 22.83 14.04
CA LEU A 449 36.68 23.55 14.53
C LEU A 449 37.15 23.04 15.91
N GLY A 450 36.43 22.09 16.50
CA GLY A 450 36.81 21.43 17.75
C GLY A 450 36.31 22.12 19.01
N LEU A 451 35.24 22.92 18.94
CA LEU A 451 34.50 23.32 20.13
C LEU A 451 33.44 22.26 20.46
N THR A 452 33.32 21.88 21.72
CA THR A 452 32.18 21.06 22.15
C THR A 452 30.88 21.86 22.00
N ILE A 453 29.77 21.16 21.79
CA ILE A 453 28.43 21.75 21.69
C ILE A 453 27.53 21.01 22.65
N VAL A 454 26.79 21.78 23.43
CA VAL A 454 25.71 21.26 24.24
C VAL A 454 24.43 21.26 23.40
N ASP A 455 24.02 20.08 22.89
CA ASP A 455 22.74 19.95 22.17
C ASP A 455 21.61 20.42 23.09
N GLU A 456 20.84 21.39 22.63
CA GLU A 456 19.70 21.93 23.36
C GLU A 456 18.68 20.85 23.75
N ALA A 457 18.62 19.75 22.99
CA ALA A 457 17.81 18.58 23.33
C ALA A 457 18.26 17.83 24.60
N ILE A 458 19.55 17.92 24.98
CA ILE A 458 20.07 17.35 26.24
C ILE A 458 19.66 18.22 27.42
N LEU A 459 19.60 19.55 27.22
CA LEU A 459 19.14 20.51 28.23
C LEU A 459 17.62 20.45 28.44
N ASN A 460 16.88 20.05 27.40
CA ASN A 460 15.42 19.98 27.39
C ASN A 460 14.92 18.53 27.46
N VAL A 461 15.30 17.81 28.52
CA VAL A 461 14.74 16.48 28.81
C VAL A 461 13.24 16.63 29.09
N GLU A 462 12.40 15.85 28.44
CA GLU A 462 10.95 15.91 28.63
C GLU A 462 10.31 14.52 28.68
N TYR A 463 9.30 14.36 29.53
CA TYR A 463 8.38 13.23 29.48
C TYR A 463 7.22 13.57 28.56
N LYS A 464 6.87 12.65 27.65
CA LYS A 464 5.80 12.84 26.68
C LYS A 464 4.68 11.84 26.93
N PHE A 465 3.45 12.33 27.01
CA PHE A 465 2.26 11.50 26.96
C PHE A 465 1.61 11.62 25.59
N THR A 466 1.29 10.49 24.97
CA THR A 466 0.62 10.45 23.67
C THR A 466 -0.68 9.66 23.78
N TYR A 467 -1.72 10.16 23.13
CA TYR A 467 -2.96 9.45 22.90
C TYR A 467 -3.25 9.42 21.41
N THR A 468 -3.59 8.24 20.91
CA THR A 468 -4.13 8.04 19.57
C THR A 468 -5.44 7.26 19.71
N SER A 469 -6.51 7.73 19.09
CA SER A 469 -7.79 7.02 19.11
C SER A 469 -7.71 5.67 18.39
N ASN A 470 -8.61 4.74 18.71
CA ASN A 470 -8.61 3.37 18.17
C ASN A 470 -8.68 3.31 16.64
N GLY A 471 -9.23 4.33 16.01
CA GLY A 471 -9.18 4.49 14.56
C GLY A 471 -8.49 5.79 14.21
N GLY A 472 -7.29 6.05 14.76
CA GLY A 472 -6.24 7.04 14.42
C GLY A 472 -6.60 8.53 14.22
N MET A 473 -7.87 8.88 14.17
CA MET A 473 -8.42 10.15 13.72
C MET A 473 -8.19 11.31 14.70
N ALA A 474 -7.78 11.01 15.93
CA ALA A 474 -7.46 12.00 16.95
C ALA A 474 -6.15 11.63 17.63
N GLN A 475 -5.14 12.47 17.44
CA GLN A 475 -3.86 12.41 18.13
C GLN A 475 -3.74 13.61 19.08
N ARG A 476 -3.41 13.35 20.33
CA ARG A 476 -3.10 14.37 21.33
C ARG A 476 -1.76 14.04 21.97
N SER A 477 -0.96 15.07 22.25
CA SER A 477 0.24 14.93 23.05
C SER A 477 0.48 16.16 23.90
N PHE A 478 0.98 15.95 25.11
CA PHE A 478 1.58 17.02 25.92
C PHE A 478 2.93 16.53 26.45
N THR A 479 3.82 17.47 26.74
CA THR A 479 5.13 17.19 27.31
C THR A 479 5.28 17.89 28.65
N VAL A 480 6.10 17.30 29.51
CA VAL A 480 6.46 17.83 30.81
C VAL A 480 7.98 18.00 30.82
N PRO A 481 8.50 19.23 30.73
CA PRO A 481 9.94 19.46 30.71
C PRO A 481 10.53 19.16 32.09
N MET A 482 11.67 18.48 32.15
CA MET A 482 12.43 18.24 33.38
C MET A 482 13.37 19.42 33.64
N ASN A 483 12.76 20.58 33.88
CA ASN A 483 13.47 21.71 34.47
C ASN A 483 13.70 21.45 35.98
N GLU A 484 14.51 22.30 36.61
CA GLU A 484 14.86 22.16 38.03
C GLU A 484 13.62 22.02 38.93
N GLU A 485 12.62 22.87 38.73
CA GLU A 485 11.37 22.85 39.50
C GLU A 485 10.63 21.50 39.38
N ASN A 486 10.45 20.99 38.17
CA ASN A 486 9.75 19.73 37.93
C ASN A 486 10.56 18.51 38.42
N ILE A 487 11.89 18.55 38.35
CA ILE A 487 12.73 17.49 38.92
C ILE A 487 12.61 17.49 40.45
N ILE A 488 12.61 18.66 41.10
CA ILE A 488 12.38 18.79 42.55
C ILE A 488 10.99 18.27 42.92
N GLU A 489 9.95 18.64 42.17
CA GLU A 489 8.59 18.14 42.39
C GLU A 489 8.53 16.60 42.27
N LEU A 490 9.20 16.03 41.27
CA LEU A 490 9.30 14.59 41.08
C LEU A 490 10.03 13.90 42.24
N ILE A 491 11.14 14.47 42.72
CA ILE A 491 11.88 13.98 43.90
C ILE A 491 10.95 13.97 45.12
N HIS A 492 10.28 15.08 45.42
CA HIS A 492 9.33 15.15 46.54
C HIS A 492 8.18 14.15 46.39
N GLY A 493 7.68 13.97 45.16
CA GLY A 493 6.66 12.98 44.83
C GLY A 493 7.12 11.55 45.16
N LEU A 494 8.34 11.18 44.79
CA LEU A 494 8.94 9.87 45.12
C LEU A 494 9.23 9.73 46.63
N GLU A 495 9.76 10.76 47.28
CA GLU A 495 10.05 10.79 48.72
C GLU A 495 8.78 10.66 49.57
N SER A 496 7.67 11.30 49.15
CA SER A 496 6.37 11.20 49.84
C SER A 496 5.85 9.75 49.89
N LYS A 497 6.16 8.94 48.86
CA LYS A 497 5.82 7.51 48.78
C LYS A 497 6.75 6.62 49.61
N LEU A 498 7.90 7.14 50.04
CA LEU A 498 8.85 6.48 50.94
C LEU A 498 8.56 6.75 52.44
N THR A 499 7.54 7.55 52.77
CA THR A 499 7.24 7.96 54.17
C THR A 499 6.93 6.79 55.12
N LYS A 500 7.30 6.94 56.41
CA LYS A 500 7.17 5.92 57.47
C LYS A 500 5.76 5.33 57.62
N ALA A 501 4.71 6.10 57.35
CA ALA A 501 3.32 5.62 57.42
C ALA A 501 2.96 4.67 56.26
N ALA A 502 3.44 4.99 55.04
CA ALA A 502 3.24 4.15 53.86
C ALA A 502 4.11 2.88 53.94
N LEU A 503 5.37 3.03 54.35
CA LEU A 503 6.25 1.90 54.67
C LEU A 503 5.59 1.02 55.75
N ALA A 504 5.03 1.61 56.82
CA ALA A 504 4.42 0.84 57.88
C ALA A 504 3.15 0.07 57.46
N LYS A 505 2.37 0.62 56.53
CA LYS A 505 1.22 -0.06 55.95
C LYS A 505 1.66 -1.22 55.05
N GLU A 506 2.71 -1.02 54.24
CA GLU A 506 3.27 -2.03 53.35
C GLU A 506 3.92 -3.18 54.15
N GLN A 507 4.74 -2.88 55.16
CA GLN A 507 5.34 -3.89 56.04
C GLN A 507 4.28 -4.71 56.77
N ARG A 508 3.18 -4.08 57.23
CA ARG A 508 2.05 -4.81 57.84
C ARG A 508 1.28 -5.67 56.83
N ALA A 509 1.14 -5.22 55.58
CA ALA A 509 0.51 -5.99 54.52
C ALA A 509 1.34 -7.23 54.10
N MET A 510 2.67 -7.15 54.20
CA MET A 510 3.58 -8.29 53.95
C MET A 510 3.51 -9.38 55.04
N MET A 511 2.87 -9.11 56.17
CA MET A 511 2.60 -10.12 57.19
C MET A 511 1.46 -11.05 56.74
N THR A 512 1.78 -12.01 55.90
CA THR A 512 0.83 -13.02 55.39
C THR A 512 0.54 -14.11 56.42
N THR A 513 -0.56 -14.86 56.26
CA THR A 513 -0.87 -16.02 57.12
C THR A 513 0.21 -17.10 57.04
N LYS A 514 0.78 -17.32 55.85
CA LYS A 514 1.88 -18.27 55.64
C LYS A 514 3.11 -17.88 56.46
N LEU A 515 3.51 -16.61 56.41
CA LEU A 515 4.64 -16.10 57.20
C LEU A 515 4.36 -16.20 58.71
N ARG A 516 3.14 -15.88 59.16
CA ARG A 516 2.77 -16.01 60.58
C ARG A 516 2.90 -17.44 61.08
N ASN A 517 2.46 -18.42 60.29
CA ASN A 517 2.56 -19.83 60.68
C ASN A 517 4.01 -20.30 60.69
N HIS A 518 4.80 -19.90 59.70
CA HIS A 518 6.23 -20.23 59.64
C HIS A 518 7.00 -19.71 60.88
N ILE A 519 6.76 -18.47 61.30
CA ILE A 519 7.40 -17.92 62.51
C ILE A 519 6.95 -18.66 63.78
N LYS A 520 5.67 -19.04 63.89
CA LYS A 520 5.18 -19.83 65.03
C LYS A 520 5.82 -21.21 65.09
N GLU A 521 5.99 -21.87 63.95
CA GLU A 521 6.67 -23.17 63.85
C GLU A 521 8.15 -23.04 64.24
N ARG A 522 8.85 -22.03 63.71
CA ARG A 522 10.25 -21.72 64.06
C ARG A 522 10.43 -21.53 65.56
N ASP A 523 9.53 -20.78 66.19
CA ASP A 523 9.57 -20.50 67.63
C ASP A 523 8.94 -21.63 68.48
N ASN A 524 8.67 -22.79 67.87
CA ASN A 524 8.08 -23.97 68.49
C ASN A 524 6.81 -23.65 69.31
N TYR A 525 5.93 -22.83 68.74
CA TYR A 525 4.69 -22.33 69.36
C TYR A 525 4.88 -21.86 70.81
N THR A 526 6.00 -21.18 71.05
CA THR A 526 6.41 -20.69 72.37
C THR A 526 6.65 -19.19 72.32
N CYS A 527 6.20 -18.48 73.35
CA CYS A 527 6.45 -17.05 73.52
C CYS A 527 7.95 -16.80 73.75
N CYS A 528 8.59 -16.06 72.86
CA CYS A 528 10.02 -15.74 72.94
C CYS A 528 10.40 -14.90 74.17
N ASN A 529 9.43 -14.19 74.79
CA ASN A 529 9.69 -13.34 75.94
C ASN A 529 9.53 -14.06 77.30
N CYS A 530 8.47 -14.87 77.47
CA CYS A 530 8.17 -15.50 78.76
C CYS A 530 8.29 -17.03 78.78
N GLY A 531 8.56 -17.66 77.63
CA GLY A 531 8.70 -19.11 77.52
C GLY A 531 7.40 -19.92 77.67
N ASN A 532 6.24 -19.27 77.77
CA ASN A 532 4.95 -19.96 77.79
C ASN A 532 4.60 -20.47 76.38
N SER A 533 4.03 -21.67 76.29
CA SER A 533 3.79 -22.36 75.00
C SER A 533 2.40 -22.94 74.94
N THR A 534 1.87 -23.10 73.73
CA THR A 534 0.58 -23.78 73.53
C THR A 534 0.61 -25.26 73.90
N HIS A 535 1.81 -25.85 74.02
CA HIS A 535 1.98 -27.22 74.54
C HIS A 535 1.66 -27.30 76.04
N LYS A 536 1.99 -26.25 76.80
CA LYS A 536 1.74 -26.17 78.25
C LYS A 536 0.35 -25.60 78.55
N GLU A 537 -0.08 -24.62 77.77
CA GLU A 537 -1.40 -23.98 77.89
C GLU A 537 -2.12 -24.00 76.53
N PRO A 538 -2.96 -25.01 76.24
CA PRO A 538 -3.58 -25.18 74.93
C PRO A 538 -4.41 -23.99 74.43
N ASN A 539 -4.94 -23.18 75.36
CA ASN A 539 -5.75 -22.00 75.05
C ASN A 539 -4.94 -20.69 75.01
N LEU A 540 -3.60 -20.77 74.95
CA LEU A 540 -2.74 -19.60 74.90
C LEU A 540 -2.75 -18.95 73.51
N LEU A 541 -3.21 -17.70 73.44
CA LEU A 541 -3.17 -16.93 72.19
C LEU A 541 -1.74 -16.40 71.92
N LEU A 542 -1.16 -16.82 70.81
CA LEU A 542 0.13 -16.37 70.29
C LEU A 542 -0.03 -15.49 69.04
N GLU A 543 0.70 -14.38 69.03
CA GLU A 543 0.72 -13.37 67.99
C GLU A 543 2.16 -13.17 67.50
N ILE A 544 2.31 -12.77 66.22
CA ILE A 544 3.62 -12.42 65.66
C ILE A 544 3.81 -10.92 65.76
N ASP A 545 4.91 -10.51 66.39
CA ASP A 545 5.27 -9.11 66.59
C ASP A 545 6.66 -8.81 66.03
N HIS A 546 6.91 -7.55 65.68
CA HIS A 546 8.20 -7.10 65.20
C HIS A 546 9.12 -6.74 66.37
N ILE A 547 10.32 -7.32 66.44
CA ILE A 547 11.34 -7.00 67.46
C ILE A 547 11.61 -5.49 67.44
N ILE A 548 12.00 -4.96 66.28
CA ILE A 548 12.00 -3.52 66.00
C ILE A 548 10.62 -3.14 65.46
N PRO A 549 9.81 -2.33 66.17
CA PRO A 549 8.49 -1.95 65.69
C PRO A 549 8.55 -1.28 64.33
N VAL A 550 7.55 -1.57 63.49
CA VAL A 550 7.42 -0.97 62.16
C VAL A 550 7.39 0.57 62.21
N SER A 551 6.79 1.16 63.26
CA SER A 551 6.78 2.61 63.49
C SER A 551 8.18 3.22 63.71
N LYS A 552 9.16 2.39 64.08
CA LYS A 552 10.57 2.75 64.27
C LYS A 552 11.46 2.29 63.12
N GLY A 553 10.86 1.88 61.99
CA GLY A 553 11.59 1.47 60.78
C GLY A 553 11.90 -0.02 60.67
N GLY A 554 11.33 -0.86 61.54
CA GLY A 554 11.50 -2.31 61.46
C GLY A 554 10.84 -2.92 60.23
N LEU A 555 11.54 -3.89 59.62
CA LEU A 555 11.11 -4.60 58.41
C LEU A 555 10.42 -5.93 58.77
N THR A 556 9.49 -6.39 57.93
CA THR A 556 8.83 -7.70 58.02
C THR A 556 9.73 -8.77 57.39
N GLN A 557 10.79 -9.11 58.11
CA GLN A 557 11.76 -10.15 57.77
C GLN A 557 11.89 -11.11 58.95
N GLU A 558 12.17 -12.39 58.71
CA GLU A 558 12.13 -13.43 59.75
C GLU A 558 13.00 -13.09 60.96
N ASN A 559 14.19 -12.52 60.75
CA ASN A 559 15.12 -12.09 61.80
C ASN A 559 14.60 -10.94 62.68
N ASN A 560 13.58 -10.20 62.24
CA ASN A 560 12.95 -9.11 62.97
C ASN A 560 11.55 -9.47 63.48
N LEU A 561 11.14 -10.75 63.36
CA LEU A 561 9.85 -11.24 63.84
C LEU A 561 10.02 -12.22 65.00
N GLN A 562 9.09 -12.17 65.93
CA GLN A 562 9.06 -13.07 67.09
C GLN A 562 7.63 -13.46 67.45
N THR A 563 7.47 -14.67 68.00
CA THR A 563 6.20 -15.15 68.56
C THR A 563 6.06 -14.68 70.01
N LEU A 564 5.00 -13.92 70.31
CA LEU A 564 4.68 -13.46 71.67
C LEU A 564 3.29 -13.92 72.10
N CYS A 565 3.10 -14.21 73.39
CA CYS A 565 1.75 -14.38 73.93
C CYS A 565 1.05 -13.02 74.01
N TRP A 566 -0.28 -13.02 73.94
CA TRP A 566 -1.07 -11.79 73.94
C TRP A 566 -0.74 -10.84 75.10
N LYS A 567 -0.38 -11.36 76.29
CA LYS A 567 0.07 -10.57 77.45
C LYS A 567 1.39 -9.86 77.15
N CYS A 568 2.40 -10.61 76.67
CA CYS A 568 3.72 -10.06 76.35
C CYS A 568 3.65 -9.08 75.17
N ASN A 569 2.88 -9.40 74.13
CA ASN A 569 2.69 -8.53 72.96
C ASN A 569 2.06 -7.19 73.37
N ARG A 570 1.00 -7.24 74.18
CA ARG A 570 0.32 -6.03 74.69
C ARG A 570 1.22 -5.20 75.61
N SER A 571 2.04 -5.83 76.44
CA SER A 571 3.02 -5.14 77.28
C SER A 571 4.15 -4.48 76.46
N LYS A 572 4.56 -5.10 75.34
CA LYS A 572 5.58 -4.55 74.45
C LYS A 572 5.10 -3.32 73.69
N GLY A 573 3.98 -3.43 72.98
CA GLY A 573 3.47 -2.35 72.14
C GLY A 573 4.55 -1.81 71.18
N SER A 574 4.75 -0.49 71.14
CA SER A 574 5.75 0.16 70.28
C SER A 574 7.14 0.33 70.91
N LYS A 575 7.42 -0.36 72.02
CA LYS A 575 8.72 -0.32 72.70
C LYS A 575 9.71 -1.29 72.04
N LEU A 576 11.00 -0.95 72.14
CA LEU A 576 12.09 -1.91 71.92
C LEU A 576 12.25 -2.61 73.28
N ILE A 577 12.07 -3.93 73.29
CA ILE A 577 12.25 -4.79 74.46
C ILE A 577 13.35 -5.78 74.12
#